data_AF-T1WL50-F1
#
_entry.id   AF-T1WL50-F1
#
_cell.length_a   1.000
_cell.length_b   1.000
_cell.length_c   1.000
_cell.angle_alpha   90.00
_cell.angle_beta   90.00
_cell.angle_gamma   90.00
#
_symmetry.space_group_name_H-M   'P 1'
#
loop_
_entity.id
_entity.type
_entity.pdbx_description
1 polymer ?
#
loop_
_entity_poly.entity_id
_entity_poly.type
_entity_poly.pdbx_seq_one_letter_code
_entity_poly.pdbx_strand_id
1 'polypeptide(L)'
;DTCTGSRIREAKSQAFIVKDHRGESYRKHHPPSLNDDVWRLEKIAKDGVFHKRLASNRICTVKDFLQIYVTNQTSLRKLLGGSSSKTWDTIIKHAKDCVLDDKLYICRSGADGTGIFLNSIMTVVGATFDGQNFLPLDKLSVLQTPVVEAMKQQVYKELDGMVPMDASSVFEVSMP
;
A
#
# COMPACT_ATOMS: atom_id res chain seq x y z
N ASP A 1 -55.27 30.77 -41.30
CA ASP A 1 -54.47 30.62 -40.07
C ASP A 1 -54.39 29.18 -39.61
N THR A 2 -53.22 28.54 -39.74
CA THR A 2 -52.90 27.32 -39.00
C THR A 2 -51.42 27.35 -38.62
N CYS A 3 -51.12 27.91 -37.46
CA CYS A 3 -49.80 27.84 -36.84
C CYS A 3 -49.68 26.48 -36.14
N THR A 4 -48.97 25.54 -36.76
CA THR A 4 -48.61 24.25 -36.15
C THR A 4 -47.48 24.48 -35.16
N GLY A 5 -47.82 24.55 -33.87
CA GLY A 5 -46.86 24.75 -32.78
C GLY A 5 -45.93 23.55 -32.61
N SER A 6 -44.62 23.79 -32.78
CA SER A 6 -43.57 22.81 -32.52
C SER A 6 -43.47 22.50 -31.03
N ARG A 7 -43.67 21.24 -30.64
CA ARG A 7 -43.57 20.80 -29.24
C ARG A 7 -42.10 20.56 -28.86
N ILE A 8 -41.49 21.53 -28.19
CA ILE A 8 -40.12 21.41 -27.66
C ILE A 8 -40.12 20.43 -26.47
N ARG A 9 -39.17 19.49 -26.47
CA ARG A 9 -38.88 18.59 -25.34
C ARG A 9 -37.40 18.70 -24.98
N GLU A 10 -37.13 18.67 -23.68
CA GLU A 10 -35.77 18.71 -23.15
C GLU A 10 -34.98 17.45 -23.51
N ALA A 11 -33.72 17.63 -23.89
CA ALA A 11 -32.76 16.55 -24.02
C ALA A 11 -32.01 16.38 -22.70
N LYS A 12 -32.04 15.18 -22.10
CA LYS A 12 -31.19 14.81 -20.97
C LYS A 12 -29.96 14.07 -21.47
N SER A 13 -28.77 14.55 -21.12
CA SER A 13 -27.52 13.82 -21.34
C SER A 13 -27.31 12.75 -20.25
N GLN A 14 -26.47 11.78 -20.55
CA GLN A 14 -25.94 10.88 -19.53
C GLN A 14 -24.98 11.62 -18.59
N ALA A 15 -24.74 11.06 -17.40
CA ALA A 15 -23.79 11.61 -16.46
C ALA A 15 -22.38 11.61 -17.07
N PHE A 16 -21.70 12.75 -17.03
CA PHE A 16 -20.30 12.89 -17.43
C PHE A 16 -19.54 13.61 -16.32
N ILE A 17 -18.25 13.34 -16.22
CA ILE A 17 -17.39 13.97 -15.22
C ILE A 17 -17.01 15.37 -15.73
N VAL A 18 -17.42 16.40 -15.00
CA VAL A 18 -16.97 17.77 -15.26
C VAL A 18 -15.52 17.89 -14.78
N LYS A 19 -14.59 18.12 -15.71
CA LYS A 19 -13.19 18.39 -15.38
C LYS A 19 -13.05 19.87 -15.02
N ASP A 20 -12.88 20.16 -13.73
CA ASP A 20 -12.47 21.48 -13.26
C ASP A 20 -10.94 21.50 -13.06
N HIS A 21 -10.27 22.43 -13.72
CA HIS A 21 -8.80 22.48 -13.75
C HIS A 21 -8.18 22.75 -12.37
N ARG A 22 -8.92 23.41 -11.45
CA ARG A 22 -8.47 23.66 -10.07
C ARG A 22 -8.40 22.39 -9.23
N GLY A 23 -9.15 21.35 -9.60
CA GLY A 23 -9.18 20.06 -8.89
C GLY A 23 -8.15 19.04 -9.37
N GLU A 24 -7.51 19.26 -10.52
CA GLU A 24 -6.60 18.28 -11.12
C GLU A 24 -5.39 17.98 -10.23
N SER A 25 -4.82 19.01 -9.59
CA SER A 25 -3.69 18.84 -8.68
C SER A 25 -4.05 18.02 -7.44
N TYR A 26 -5.33 17.98 -7.04
CA TYR A 26 -5.84 17.24 -5.86
C TYR A 26 -6.44 15.87 -6.21
N ARG A 27 -6.40 15.47 -7.49
CA ARG A 27 -7.02 14.25 -7.98
C ARG A 27 -6.45 12.99 -7.30
N LYS A 28 -7.33 12.08 -6.89
CA LYS A 28 -6.95 10.74 -6.41
C LYS A 28 -6.56 9.88 -7.60
N HIS A 29 -5.50 9.10 -7.45
CA HIS A 29 -5.05 8.16 -8.49
C HIS A 29 -5.77 6.83 -8.32
N HIS A 30 -6.23 6.25 -9.43
CA HIS A 30 -6.93 4.96 -9.47
C HIS A 30 -6.34 4.11 -10.61
N PRO A 31 -5.44 3.14 -10.34
CA PRO A 31 -4.92 2.80 -9.02
C PRO A 31 -3.92 3.85 -8.49
N PRO A 32 -3.69 3.90 -7.16
CA PRO A 32 -2.58 4.66 -6.62
C PRO A 32 -1.23 4.00 -6.95
N SER A 33 -0.16 4.78 -6.84
CA SER A 33 1.23 4.33 -7.02
C SER A 33 1.98 4.33 -5.69
N LEU A 34 3.00 3.48 -5.55
CA LEU A 34 3.81 3.39 -4.31
C LEU A 34 4.42 4.74 -3.89
N ASN A 35 4.87 5.53 -4.87
CA ASN A 35 5.50 6.84 -4.66
C ASN A 35 4.50 8.00 -4.55
N ASP A 36 3.19 7.73 -4.69
CA ASP A 36 2.20 8.77 -4.44
C ASP A 36 2.28 9.22 -2.98
N ASP A 37 2.10 10.52 -2.76
CA ASP A 37 1.87 11.02 -1.42
C ASP A 37 0.66 10.32 -0.78
N VAL A 38 0.70 10.08 0.52
CA VAL A 38 -0.35 9.37 1.25
C VAL A 38 -1.70 10.07 1.18
N TRP A 39 -1.70 11.40 0.99
CA TRP A 39 -2.94 12.15 0.78
C TRP A 39 -3.58 11.87 -0.58
N ARG A 40 -2.95 11.14 -1.50
CA ARG A 40 -3.60 10.64 -2.73
C ARG A 40 -4.55 9.46 -2.46
N LEU A 41 -4.52 8.87 -1.27
CA LEU A 41 -5.49 7.86 -0.87
C LEU A 41 -6.87 8.49 -0.66
N GLU A 42 -7.93 7.73 -0.96
CA GLU A 42 -9.30 8.14 -0.65
C GLU A 42 -9.46 8.45 0.84
N LYS A 43 -10.35 9.40 1.17
CA LYS A 43 -10.65 9.85 2.55
C LYS A 43 -9.49 10.52 3.31
N ILE A 44 -8.30 10.65 2.72
CA ILE A 44 -7.21 11.46 3.27
C ILE A 44 -7.13 12.78 2.51
N ALA A 45 -7.47 13.90 3.14
CA ALA A 45 -7.36 15.21 2.50
C ALA A 45 -5.93 15.75 2.60
N LYS A 46 -5.43 16.39 1.52
CA LYS A 46 -4.16 17.13 1.57
C LYS A 46 -4.24 18.19 2.67
N ASP A 47 -3.19 18.29 3.47
CA ASP A 47 -3.07 19.15 4.65
C ASP A 47 -4.18 18.98 5.72
N GLY A 48 -4.99 17.93 5.60
CA GLY A 48 -6.00 17.54 6.57
C GLY A 48 -5.41 16.85 7.79
N VAL A 49 -6.28 16.53 8.76
CA VAL A 49 -5.88 15.93 10.05
C VAL A 49 -5.13 14.62 9.87
N PHE A 50 -5.63 13.72 9.01
CA PHE A 50 -4.95 12.45 8.73
C PHE A 50 -3.61 12.65 8.03
N HIS A 51 -3.54 13.51 7.00
CA HIS A 51 -2.29 13.78 6.30
C HIS A 51 -1.21 14.31 7.24
N LYS A 52 -1.53 15.35 8.02
CA LYS A 52 -0.58 15.96 8.98
C LYS A 52 -0.10 14.96 10.03
N ARG A 53 -0.99 14.12 10.55
CA ARG A 53 -0.65 13.13 11.58
C ARG A 53 0.16 11.95 11.03
N LEU A 54 -0.13 11.50 9.81
CA LEU A 54 0.69 10.49 9.13
C LEU A 54 2.09 11.04 8.85
N ALA A 55 2.16 12.26 8.30
CA ALA A 55 3.42 12.95 8.03
C ALA A 55 4.26 13.20 9.30
N SER A 56 3.65 13.54 10.43
CA SER A 56 4.37 13.69 11.71
C SER A 56 4.96 12.37 12.23
N ASN A 57 4.47 11.23 11.75
CA ASN A 57 5.01 9.89 12.00
C ASN A 57 5.81 9.37 10.80
N ARG A 58 6.22 10.27 9.88
CA ARG A 58 7.01 9.99 8.68
C ARG A 58 6.35 9.00 7.70
N ILE A 59 5.03 8.88 7.75
CA ILE A 59 4.25 8.14 6.75
C ILE A 59 3.82 9.15 5.69
N CYS A 60 4.64 9.30 4.65
CA CYS A 60 4.48 10.34 3.64
C CYS A 60 3.95 9.79 2.32
N THR A 61 4.25 8.53 2.00
CA THR A 61 3.88 7.89 0.74
C THR A 61 2.88 6.74 0.92
N VAL A 62 2.29 6.26 -0.18
CA VAL A 62 1.46 5.05 -0.20
C VAL A 62 2.29 3.82 0.18
N LYS A 63 3.57 3.75 -0.24
CA LYS A 63 4.52 2.71 0.18
C LYS A 63 4.65 2.66 1.70
N ASP A 64 4.97 3.81 2.33
CA ASP A 64 5.11 3.90 3.79
C ASP A 64 3.84 3.43 4.50
N PHE A 65 2.68 3.88 4.00
CA PHE A 65 1.38 3.53 4.55
C PHE A 65 1.12 2.02 4.50
N LEU A 66 1.41 1.39 3.35
CA LEU A 66 1.24 -0.05 3.16
C LEU A 66 2.23 -0.87 3.98
N GLN A 67 3.48 -0.41 4.12
CA GLN A 67 4.47 -1.07 4.97
C GLN A 67 3.98 -1.15 6.42
N ILE A 68 3.57 -0.03 7.02
CA ILE A 68 3.04 -0.03 8.39
C ILE A 68 1.73 -0.84 8.48
N TYR A 69 0.88 -0.81 7.46
CA TYR A 69 -0.33 -1.64 7.44
C TYR A 69 0.01 -3.14 7.50
N VAL A 70 1.02 -3.60 6.75
CA VAL A 70 1.45 -5.00 6.70
C VAL A 70 2.17 -5.43 7.98
N THR A 71 3.03 -4.58 8.53
CA THR A 71 3.85 -4.92 9.70
C THR A 71 3.13 -4.69 11.03
N ASN A 72 2.38 -3.59 11.16
CA ASN A 72 1.64 -3.24 12.38
C ASN A 72 0.35 -2.45 12.08
N GLN A 73 -0.67 -3.17 11.61
CA GLN A 73 -2.01 -2.62 11.35
C GLN A 73 -2.62 -1.88 12.56
N THR A 74 -2.38 -2.38 13.77
CA THR A 74 -2.92 -1.80 15.01
C THR A 74 -2.35 -0.41 15.26
N SER A 75 -1.05 -0.22 15.03
CA SER A 75 -0.39 1.09 15.14
C SER A 75 -0.96 2.07 14.12
N LEU A 76 -1.08 1.68 12.85
CA LEU A 76 -1.66 2.53 11.81
C LEU A 76 -3.11 2.94 12.14
N ARG A 77 -3.91 2.01 12.67
CA ARG A 77 -5.29 2.28 13.07
C ARG A 77 -5.37 3.26 14.25
N LYS A 78 -4.45 3.16 15.21
CA LYS A 78 -4.31 4.14 16.31
C LYS A 78 -3.92 5.52 15.77
N LEU A 79 -3.00 5.59 14.81
CA LEU A 79 -2.60 6.84 14.16
C LEU A 79 -3.79 7.52 13.48
N LEU A 80 -4.64 6.78 12.76
CA LEU A 80 -5.86 7.35 12.16
C LEU A 80 -6.95 7.71 13.18
N GLY A 81 -6.69 7.58 14.49
CA GLY A 81 -7.47 8.21 15.54
C GLY A 81 -8.89 7.70 15.70
N GLY A 82 -9.12 6.40 15.45
CA GLY A 82 -10.46 5.82 15.61
C GLY A 82 -11.45 6.24 14.51
N SER A 83 -10.96 6.43 13.28
CA SER A 83 -11.82 6.59 12.11
C SER A 83 -12.92 5.52 12.05
N SER A 84 -14.10 5.85 11.53
CA SER A 84 -15.18 4.87 11.35
C SER A 84 -14.69 3.66 10.55
N SER A 85 -15.23 2.46 10.81
CA SER A 85 -14.86 1.25 10.07
C SER A 85 -14.98 1.46 8.56
N LYS A 86 -16.05 2.13 8.10
CA LYS A 86 -16.25 2.47 6.68
C LYS A 86 -15.12 3.33 6.12
N THR A 87 -14.68 4.35 6.87
CA THR A 87 -13.56 5.22 6.45
C THR A 87 -12.27 4.42 6.35
N TRP A 88 -11.96 3.62 7.38
CA TRP A 88 -10.80 2.75 7.42
C TRP A 88 -10.80 1.78 6.22
N ASP A 89 -11.89 1.06 6.01
CA ASP A 89 -12.02 0.07 4.94
C ASP A 89 -11.85 0.71 3.55
N THR A 90 -12.38 1.92 3.37
CA THR A 90 -12.22 2.67 2.10
C THR A 90 -10.74 3.02 1.86
N ILE A 91 -10.03 3.52 2.86
CA ILE A 91 -8.60 3.86 2.75
C ILE A 91 -7.78 2.61 2.42
N ILE A 92 -7.99 1.52 3.18
CA ILE A 92 -7.23 0.28 3.00
C ILE A 92 -7.52 -0.36 1.65
N LYS A 93 -8.78 -0.41 1.23
CA LYS A 93 -9.15 -0.95 -0.09
C LYS A 93 -8.42 -0.19 -1.19
N HIS A 94 -8.52 1.14 -1.17
CA HIS A 94 -7.87 1.96 -2.18
C HIS A 94 -6.34 1.82 -2.18
N ALA A 95 -5.72 1.77 -1.00
CA ALA A 95 -4.28 1.54 -0.88
C ALA A 95 -3.86 0.16 -1.42
N LYS A 96 -4.68 -0.89 -1.21
CA LYS A 96 -4.41 -2.25 -1.71
C LYS A 96 -4.58 -2.39 -3.22
N ASP A 97 -5.33 -1.51 -3.86
CA ASP A 97 -5.41 -1.44 -5.33
C ASP A 97 -4.11 -0.87 -5.95
N CYS A 98 -3.13 -0.44 -5.14
CA CYS A 98 -1.83 0.01 -5.60
C CYS A 98 -1.10 -1.08 -6.40
N VAL A 99 -0.57 -0.70 -7.56
CA VAL A 99 0.32 -1.57 -8.34
C VAL A 99 1.69 -1.59 -7.67
N LEU A 100 2.17 -2.79 -7.33
CA LEU A 100 3.48 -2.99 -6.72
C LEU A 100 4.58 -3.04 -7.78
N ASP A 101 5.81 -2.73 -7.38
CA ASP A 101 6.99 -2.96 -8.20
C ASP A 101 7.48 -4.42 -8.06
N ASP A 102 8.42 -4.81 -8.93
CA ASP A 102 9.03 -6.14 -8.92
C ASP A 102 10.23 -6.23 -7.96
N LYS A 103 10.39 -5.26 -7.05
CA LYS A 103 11.54 -5.20 -6.14
C LYS A 103 11.39 -6.19 -5.00
N LEU A 104 12.47 -6.93 -4.75
CA LEU A 104 12.56 -7.88 -3.65
C LEU A 104 13.74 -7.55 -2.73
N TYR A 105 13.49 -7.77 -1.45
CA TYR A 105 14.43 -7.58 -0.35
C TYR A 105 14.62 -8.92 0.36
N ILE A 106 15.87 -9.30 0.62
CA ILE A 106 16.18 -10.54 1.34
C ILE A 106 16.58 -10.26 2.78
N CYS A 107 15.87 -10.86 3.73
CA CYS A 107 16.29 -10.89 5.14
C CYS A 107 16.81 -12.29 5.47
N ARG A 108 18.11 -12.39 5.78
CA ARG A 108 18.77 -13.66 6.12
C ARG A 108 18.82 -13.86 7.63
N SER A 109 18.66 -15.10 8.08
CA SER A 109 18.90 -15.48 9.47
C SER A 109 20.22 -16.24 9.55
N GLY A 110 21.23 -15.65 10.21
CA GLY A 110 22.50 -16.34 10.45
C GLY A 110 23.28 -16.75 9.18
N ALA A 111 24.06 -17.81 9.30
CA ALA A 111 25.02 -18.28 8.30
C ALA A 111 24.59 -19.57 7.57
N ASP A 112 23.42 -20.13 7.87
CA ASP A 112 22.92 -21.38 7.29
C ASP A 112 22.33 -21.21 5.88
N GLY A 113 22.24 -19.97 5.39
CA GLY A 113 21.66 -19.64 4.09
C GLY A 113 20.15 -19.45 4.13
N THR A 114 19.50 -19.58 5.30
CA THR A 114 18.06 -19.38 5.43
C THR A 114 17.70 -17.90 5.33
N GLY A 115 16.67 -17.59 4.55
CA GLY A 115 16.20 -16.22 4.35
C GLY A 115 14.77 -16.13 3.87
N ILE A 116 14.15 -14.96 4.05
CA ILE A 116 12.83 -14.63 3.50
C ILE A 116 12.94 -13.50 2.48
N PHE A 117 12.13 -13.57 1.43
CA PHE A 117 12.00 -12.54 0.42
C PHE A 117 10.77 -11.69 0.70
N LEU A 118 10.95 -10.37 0.75
CA LEU A 118 9.94 -9.37 1.02
C LEU A 118 9.77 -8.48 -0.20
N ASN A 119 8.54 -8.12 -0.56
CA ASN A 119 8.30 -7.08 -1.57
C ASN A 119 8.42 -5.66 -0.98
N SER A 120 8.23 -4.63 -1.81
CA SER A 120 8.29 -3.21 -1.38
C SER A 120 7.35 -2.81 -0.24
N ILE A 121 6.29 -3.57 0.02
CA ILE A 121 5.36 -3.33 1.14
C ILE A 121 5.59 -4.29 2.32
N MET A 122 6.75 -4.93 2.38
CA MET A 122 7.17 -5.86 3.43
C MET A 122 6.32 -7.13 3.54
N THR A 123 5.60 -7.52 2.47
CA THR A 123 4.91 -8.81 2.42
C THR A 123 5.91 -9.89 2.04
N VAL A 124 5.89 -11.01 2.76
CA VAL A 124 6.71 -12.18 2.41
C VAL A 124 6.15 -12.81 1.15
N VAL A 125 6.99 -13.00 0.14
CA VAL A 125 6.62 -13.62 -1.16
C VAL A 125 7.29 -14.97 -1.39
N GLY A 126 8.33 -15.28 -0.61
CA GLY A 126 9.04 -16.54 -0.69
C GLY A 126 10.15 -16.64 0.35
N ALA A 127 10.92 -17.72 0.28
CA ALA A 127 12.04 -17.99 1.15
C ALA A 127 13.21 -18.66 0.41
N THR A 128 14.36 -18.76 1.05
CA THR A 128 15.50 -19.59 0.66
C THR A 128 15.99 -20.34 1.91
N PHE A 129 16.53 -21.54 1.72
CA PHE A 129 17.09 -22.38 2.78
C PHE A 129 18.53 -22.80 2.49
N ASP A 130 19.06 -22.42 1.33
CA ASP A 130 20.42 -22.69 0.87
C ASP A 130 21.15 -21.40 0.45
N GLY A 131 20.50 -20.24 0.62
CA GLY A 131 20.99 -18.93 0.24
C GLY A 131 21.00 -18.67 -1.28
N GLN A 132 20.57 -19.63 -2.10
CA GLN A 132 20.69 -19.58 -3.56
C GLN A 132 19.33 -19.63 -4.26
N ASN A 133 18.46 -20.55 -3.84
CA ASN A 133 17.20 -20.84 -4.52
C ASN A 133 16.03 -20.07 -3.91
N PHE A 134 15.28 -19.37 -4.77
CA PHE A 134 14.00 -18.79 -4.42
C PHE A 134 12.92 -19.86 -4.40
N LEU A 135 12.24 -20.02 -3.26
CA LEU A 135 11.12 -20.91 -3.06
C LEU A 135 9.86 -20.08 -2.77
N PRO A 136 8.85 -20.07 -3.66
CA PRO A 136 7.61 -19.35 -3.41
C PRO A 136 6.81 -20.00 -2.26
N LEU A 137 5.98 -19.20 -1.59
CA LEU A 137 5.27 -19.61 -0.38
C LEU A 137 4.37 -20.85 -0.55
N ASP A 138 3.79 -21.04 -1.73
CA ASP A 138 2.91 -22.17 -2.07
C ASP A 138 3.66 -23.51 -2.21
N LYS A 139 4.99 -23.45 -2.36
CA LYS A 139 5.86 -24.63 -2.48
C LYS A 139 6.58 -24.98 -1.17
N LEU A 140 6.32 -24.26 -0.09
CA LEU A 140 6.91 -24.56 1.21
C LEU A 140 6.37 -25.87 1.78
N SER A 141 7.26 -26.70 2.31
CA SER A 141 6.86 -27.88 3.07
C SER A 141 6.29 -27.49 4.45
N VAL A 142 5.54 -28.40 5.06
CA VAL A 142 4.97 -28.24 6.41
C VAL A 142 6.04 -27.92 7.46
N LEU A 143 7.28 -28.39 7.27
CA LEU A 143 8.40 -28.13 8.18
C LEU A 143 9.05 -26.75 7.94
N GLN A 144 8.95 -26.20 6.73
CA GLN A 144 9.54 -24.92 6.35
C GLN A 144 8.64 -23.73 6.70
N THR A 145 7.31 -23.89 6.61
CA THR A 145 6.35 -22.82 6.87
C THR A 145 6.53 -22.16 8.25
N PRO A 146 6.71 -22.92 9.37
CA PRO A 146 6.93 -22.31 10.68
C PRO A 146 8.22 -21.50 10.77
N VAL A 147 9.27 -21.90 10.04
CA VAL A 147 10.55 -21.18 10.00
C VAL A 147 10.36 -19.81 9.33
N VAL A 148 9.68 -19.78 8.19
CA VAL A 148 9.36 -18.55 7.46
C VAL A 148 8.47 -17.63 8.30
N GLU A 149 7.48 -18.19 9.01
CA GLU A 149 6.59 -17.41 9.87
C GLU A 149 7.33 -16.82 11.08
N ALA A 150 8.21 -17.59 11.73
CA ALA A 150 9.04 -17.11 12.82
C ALA A 150 10.00 -15.98 12.36
N MET A 151 10.63 -16.13 11.19
CA MET A 151 11.47 -15.07 10.62
C MET A 151 10.67 -13.82 10.29
N LYS A 152 9.49 -13.97 9.68
CA LYS A 152 8.58 -12.85 9.41
C LYS A 152 8.23 -12.09 10.69
N GLN A 153 7.86 -12.81 11.76
CA GLN A 153 7.54 -12.21 13.05
C GLN A 153 8.73 -11.47 13.66
N GLN A 154 9.93 -12.06 13.57
CA GLN A 154 11.16 -11.41 14.04
C GLN A 154 11.43 -10.10 13.29
N VAL A 155 11.37 -10.12 11.96
CA VAL A 155 11.56 -8.92 11.13
C VAL A 155 10.52 -7.86 11.48
N TYR A 156 9.24 -8.23 11.59
CA TYR A 156 8.19 -7.26 11.89
C TYR A 156 8.32 -6.68 13.30
N LYS A 157 8.81 -7.46 14.26
CA LYS A 157 9.09 -6.98 15.62
C LYS A 157 10.28 -6.01 15.66
N GLU A 158 11.31 -6.25 14.87
CA GLU A 158 12.45 -5.32 14.74
C GLU A 158 12.05 -4.00 14.09
N LEU A 159 11.08 -4.04 13.18
CA LEU A 159 10.49 -2.86 12.56
C LEU A 159 9.47 -2.14 13.46
N ASP A 160 8.97 -2.80 14.51
CA ASP A 160 8.00 -2.23 15.43
C ASP A 160 8.65 -1.15 16.29
N GLY A 161 8.38 0.12 15.96
CA GLY A 161 9.02 1.29 16.55
C GLY A 161 10.00 2.02 15.62
N MET A 162 10.28 1.47 14.43
CA MET A 162 11.03 2.16 13.39
C MET A 162 10.11 2.95 12.44
N VAL A 163 10.66 4.05 11.94
CA VAL A 163 10.13 4.87 10.84
C VAL A 163 10.12 4.03 9.55
N PRO A 164 9.23 4.30 8.55
CA PRO A 164 9.22 3.58 7.28
C PRO A 164 10.64 3.42 6.71
N MET A 165 10.98 2.18 6.33
CA MET A 165 12.34 1.78 5.97
C MET A 165 12.83 2.56 4.75
N ASP A 166 13.95 3.27 4.88
CA ASP A 166 14.72 3.71 3.74
C ASP A 166 15.51 2.52 3.18
N ALA A 167 15.86 2.56 1.89
CA ALA A 167 16.44 1.44 1.14
C ALA A 167 17.84 1.00 1.63
N SER A 168 18.35 1.53 2.74
CA SER A 168 19.76 1.42 3.14
C SER A 168 20.07 0.19 4.01
N SER A 169 19.06 -0.52 4.53
CA SER A 169 19.27 -1.63 5.50
C SER A 169 19.12 -3.04 4.91
N VAL A 170 18.85 -3.19 3.61
CA VAL A 170 18.67 -4.50 2.98
C VAL A 170 19.34 -4.55 1.62
N PHE A 171 20.01 -5.67 1.31
CA PHE A 171 20.52 -5.92 -0.03
C PHE A 171 19.33 -6.04 -1.00
N GLU A 172 19.12 -5.01 -1.82
CA GLU A 172 18.21 -5.08 -2.96
C GLU A 172 18.73 -6.15 -3.90
N VAL A 173 17.90 -7.15 -4.20
CA VAL A 173 18.25 -8.20 -5.15
C VAL A 173 17.39 -8.00 -6.38
N SER A 174 18.00 -7.62 -7.51
CA SER A 174 17.34 -7.70 -8.80
C SER A 174 17.29 -9.17 -9.24
N MET A 175 16.10 -9.69 -9.55
CA MET A 175 16.03 -10.99 -10.20
C MET A 175 16.65 -10.92 -11.62
N PRO A 176 17.37 -11.96 -12.06
CA PRO A 176 17.78 -12.10 -13.46
C PRO A 176 16.58 -12.36 -14.39
#